data_AF-X1JDZ2-F1
#
_entry.id   AF-X1JDZ2-F1
#
_cell.length_a   1.000
_cell.length_b   1.000
_cell.length_c   1.000
_cell.angle_alpha   90.00
_cell.angle_beta   90.00
_cell.angle_gamma   90.00
#
_symmetry.space_group_name_H-M   'P 1'
#
loop_
_entity.id
_entity.type
_entity.pdbx_description
1 polymer ?
#
loop_
_entity_poly.entity_id
_entity_poly.type
_entity_poly.pdbx_seq_one_letter_code
_entity_poly.pdbx_strand_id
1 'polypeptide(L)' 'MDDLKIIESCLLGNIQIFSRLIDNYKSMVYNLAYRMSNNPHEAEDISQEAFLRAYQSLAHFNP' A
#
# COMPACT_ATOMS: atom_id res chain seq x y z
N MET A 1 0.20 -10.34 -12.01
CA MET A 1 1.24 -9.37 -12.41
C MET A 1 2.19 -9.29 -11.25
N ASP A 2 3.50 -9.34 -11.50
CA ASP A 2 4.51 -9.24 -10.45
C ASP A 2 4.50 -7.84 -9.82
N ASP A 3 4.78 -7.73 -8.53
CA ASP A 3 4.76 -6.47 -7.79
C ASP A 3 5.82 -5.51 -8.31
N LEU A 4 6.99 -6.03 -8.69
CA LEU A 4 8.04 -5.23 -9.35
C LEU A 4 7.52 -4.59 -10.64
N LYS A 5 6.76 -5.32 -11.45
CA LYS A 5 6.17 -4.77 -12.69
C LYS A 5 5.11 -3.71 -12.40
N ILE A 6 4.37 -3.85 -11.29
CA ILE A 6 3.41 -2.83 -10.85
C ILE A 6 4.17 -1.56 -10.45
N ILE A 7 5.24 -1.70 -9.66
CA ILE A 7 6.10 -0.60 -9.22
C ILE A 7 6.73 0.12 -10.42
N GLU A 8 7.35 -0.62 -11.35
CA GLU A 8 7.92 -0.07 -12.58
C GLU A 8 6.87 0.73 -13.39
N SER A 9 5.66 0.18 -13.53
CA SER A 9 4.57 0.87 -14.24
C SER A 9 4.16 2.17 -13.53
N CYS A 10 4.13 2.17 -12.20
CA CYS A 10 3.84 3.36 -11.42
C CYS A 10 4.95 4.43 -11.56
N LEU A 11 6.23 4.01 -11.57
CA LEU A 11 7.37 4.90 -11.80
C LEU A 11 7.36 5.53 -13.21
N LEU A 12 6.77 4.83 -14.18
CA LEU A 12 6.52 5.35 -15.54
C LEU A 12 5.29 6.28 -15.63
N GLY A 13 4.66 6.63 -14.51
CA GLY A 13 3.53 7.56 -14.44
C GLY A 13 2.16 6.88 -14.46
N ASN A 14 2.09 5.55 -14.52
CA ASN A 14 0.84 4.79 -14.53
C ASN A 14 0.35 4.53 -13.10
N ILE A 15 0.01 5.60 -12.39
CA ILE A 15 -0.27 5.57 -10.94
C ILE A 15 -1.50 4.75 -10.57
N GLN A 16 -2.47 4.59 -11.48
CA GLN A 16 -3.70 3.83 -11.23
C GLN A 16 -3.41 2.35 -10.99
N ILE A 17 -2.30 1.83 -11.52
CA ILE A 17 -1.87 0.45 -11.33
C ILE A 17 -1.49 0.16 -9.86
N PHE A 18 -1.19 1.18 -9.04
CA PHE A 18 -0.92 1.02 -7.61
C PHE A 18 -2.10 0.42 -6.83
N SER A 19 -3.33 0.61 -7.32
CA SER A 19 -4.53 -0.04 -6.76
C SER A 19 -4.39 -1.57 -6.65
N ARG A 20 -3.62 -2.20 -7.55
CA ARG A 20 -3.33 -3.63 -7.49
C ARG A 20 -2.49 -4.02 -6.27
N LEU A 21 -1.51 -3.19 -5.88
CA LEU A 21 -0.77 -3.41 -4.63
C LEU A 21 -1.69 -3.26 -3.44
N ILE A 22 -2.55 -2.24 -3.44
CA ILE A 22 -3.55 -2.07 -2.36
C ILE A 22 -4.44 -3.32 -2.27
N ASP A 23 -4.99 -3.81 -3.39
CA ASP A 23 -5.84 -5.00 -3.39
C ASP A 23 -5.12 -6.27 -2.90
N ASN A 24 -3.85 -6.44 -3.28
CA ASN A 24 -3.04 -7.57 -2.85
C ASN A 24 -2.74 -7.55 -1.34
N TYR A 25 -2.53 -6.35 -0.77
CA TYR A 25 -1.99 -6.20 0.58
C TYR A 25 -2.97 -5.66 1.63
N LYS A 26 -4.13 -5.10 1.24
CA LYS A 26 -5.06 -4.43 2.16
C LYS A 26 -5.46 -5.29 3.36
N SER A 27 -5.78 -6.56 3.14
CA SER A 27 -6.17 -7.47 4.21
C SER A 27 -5.01 -7.75 5.18
N MET A 28 -3.79 -7.91 4.66
CA MET A 28 -2.61 -8.16 5.50
C MET A 28 -2.27 -6.94 6.34
N VAL A 29 -2.23 -5.76 5.72
CA VAL A 29 -1.92 -4.49 6.39
C VAL A 29 -2.97 -4.16 7.43
N TYR A 30 -4.27 -4.29 7.10
CA TYR A 30 -5.36 -4.10 8.04
C TYR A 30 -5.26 -5.06 9.23
N ASN A 31 -5.05 -6.36 8.99
CA ASN A 31 -4.94 -7.34 10.06
C ASN A 31 -3.73 -7.08 10.97
N LEU A 32 -2.62 -6.59 10.41
CA LEU A 32 -1.47 -6.17 11.22
C LEU A 32 -1.82 -4.95 12.08
N ALA A 33 -2.40 -3.91 11.49
CA ALA A 33 -2.82 -2.72 12.21
C ALA A 33 -3.83 -3.06 13.33
N TYR A 34 -4.80 -3.91 13.04
CA TYR A 34 -5.79 -4.38 14.01
C TYR A 34 -5.17 -5.14 15.18
N ARG A 35 -4.17 -5.99 14.95
CA ARG A 35 -3.45 -6.67 16.04
C ARG A 35 -2.66 -5.70 16.92
N MET A 36 -2.25 -4.55 16.39
CA MET A 36 -1.49 -3.54 17.12
C MET A 36 -2.39 -2.57 17.88
N SER A 37 -3.51 -2.14 17.30
CA SER A 37 -4.44 -1.18 17.91
C SER A 37 -5.53 -1.84 18.75
N ASN A 38 -5.90 -3.09 18.43
CA ASN A 38 -7.11 -3.76 18.93
C ASN A 38 -8.40 -2.93 18.72
N ASN A 39 -8.40 -2.04 17.73
CA ASN A 39 -9.50 -1.13 17.41
C ASN A 39 -9.71 -1.11 15.88
N PRO A 40 -10.92 -1.43 15.38
CA PRO A 40 -11.18 -1.53 13.94
C PRO A 40 -11.08 -0.19 13.20
N HIS A 41 -11.45 0.92 13.83
CA HIS A 41 -11.37 2.25 13.23
C HIS A 41 -9.91 2.72 13.15
N GLU A 42 -9.14 2.57 14.25
CA GLU A 42 -7.71 2.90 14.20
C GLU A 42 -6.96 1.99 13.22
N ALA A 43 -7.35 0.72 13.10
CA ALA A 43 -6.75 -0.20 12.14
C ALA A 43 -6.98 0.25 10.70
N GLU A 44 -8.18 0.76 10.40
CA GLU A 44 -8.51 1.34 9.10
C GLU A 44 -7.62 2.56 8.82
N ASP A 45 -7.59 3.53 9.74
CA ASP A 45 -6.79 4.76 9.60
C ASP A 45 -5.30 4.47 9.41
N ILE A 46 -4.73 3.59 10.25
CA ILE A 46 -3.32 3.16 10.15
C ILE A 46 -3.05 2.50 8.80
N SER A 47 -3.94 1.62 8.35
CA SER A 47 -3.77 0.92 7.07
C SER A 47 -3.81 1.88 5.88
N GLN A 48 -4.73 2.84 5.89
CA GLN A 48 -4.84 3.86 4.85
C GLN A 48 -3.61 4.77 4.82
N GLU A 49 -3.17 5.26 5.98
CA GLU A 49 -1.97 6.10 6.11
C GLU A 49 -0.72 5.34 5.65
N ALA A 50 -0.60 4.04 5.94
CA ALA A 50 0.50 3.22 5.47
C ALA A 50 0.55 3.14 3.94
N PHE A 51 -0.58 2.92 3.27
CA PHE A 51 -0.65 2.91 1.81
C PHE A 51 -0.38 4.30 1.21
N LEU A 52 -0.89 5.37 1.83
CA LEU A 52 -0.64 6.75 1.39
C LEU A 52 0.86 7.07 1.43
N ARG A 53 1.55 6.70 2.52
CA ARG A 53 2.99 6.88 2.66
C ARG A 53 3.77 6.05 1.66
N ALA A 54 3.40 4.78 1.48
CA ALA A 54 4.03 3.92 0.48
C ALA A 54 3.91 4.53 -0.93
N TYR A 55 2.73 5.07 -1.27
CA TYR A 55 2.50 5.74 -2.55
C TYR A 55 3.35 7.01 -2.71
N GLN A 56 3.43 7.86 -1.69
CA GLN A 56 4.25 9.08 -1.71
C GLN A 56 5.75 8.77 -1.81
N SER A 57 6.20 7.71 -1.14
CA SER A 57 7.60 7.26 -1.19
C SER A 57 7.94 6.53 -2.49
N LEU A 58 6.94 6.05 -3.24
CA LEU A 58 7.15 5.26 -4.47
C LEU A 58 8.01 5.98 -5.49
N ALA A 59 7.87 7.31 -5.62
CA ALA A 59 8.66 8.12 -6.56
C ALA A 59 10.18 8.07 -6.29
N HIS A 60 10.59 7.72 -5.08
CA HIS A 60 11.99 7.61 -4.66
C HIS A 60 12.42 6.16 -4.43
N PHE A 61 11.55 5.19 -4.74
CA PHE A 61 11.83 3.78 -4.56
C PHE A 61 12.87 3.32 -5.59
N ASN A 62 13.94 2.68 -5.10
CA ASN A 62 14.94 2.02 -5.93
C ASN A 62 14.84 0.50 -5.65
N PRO A 63 14.37 -0.32 -6.62
CA PRO A 63 14.17 -1.75 -6.46
C PRO A 63 15.45 -2.54 -6.14
#